data_AF-A0AAU6VLE4-F1
#
_entry.id   AF-A0AAU6VLE4-F1
#
_cell.length_a   1.000
_cell.length_b   1.000
_cell.length_c   1.000
_cell.angle_alpha   90.00
_cell.angle_beta   90.00
_cell.angle_gamma   90.00
#
_symmetry.space_group_name_H-M   'P 1'
#
loop_
_entity.id
_entity.type
_entity.pdbx_description
1 polymer ?
#
loop_
_entity_poly.entity_id
_entity_poly.type
_entity_poly.pdbx_seq_one_letter_code
_entity_poly.pdbx_strand_id
1 'polypeptide(L)' 'MGLSKSSLKSKLVSELQAQGFETQGQYAMAAKMAEAIANAVIDEITENAEVSVTSGSSAGTYQVS' A
#
# COMPACT_ATOMS: atom_id res chain seq x y z
N MET A 1 9.56 -5.29 -7.65
CA MET A 1 8.45 -5.75 -6.79
C MET A 1 7.61 -4.53 -6.46
N GLY A 2 6.67 -4.19 -7.35
CA GLY A 2 5.80 -3.04 -7.16
C GLY A 2 4.85 -3.31 -6.01
N LEU A 3 4.72 -2.35 -5.09
CA LEU A 3 3.67 -2.35 -4.08
C LEU A 3 2.33 -2.51 -4.80
N SER A 4 1.75 -3.70 -4.73
CA SER A 4 0.49 -3.98 -5.43
C SER A 4 -0.65 -3.67 -4.47
N LYS A 5 -1.61 -2.81 -4.87
CA LYS A 5 -2.75 -2.38 -4.03
C LYS A 5 -3.45 -3.57 -3.33
N SER A 6 -3.58 -4.69 -4.05
CA SER A 6 -4.14 -5.95 -3.55
C SER A 6 -3.34 -6.58 -2.40
N SER A 7 -2.01 -6.58 -2.50
CA SER A 7 -1.12 -7.12 -1.47
C SER A 7 -1.09 -6.24 -0.21
N LEU A 8 -1.16 -4.91 -0.38
CA LEU A 8 -1.24 -3.99 0.76
C LEU A 8 -2.58 -4.12 1.48
N LYS A 9 -3.69 -4.17 0.73
CA LYS A 9 -5.04 -4.40 1.26
C LYS A 9 -5.12 -5.68 2.09
N SER A 10 -4.54 -6.78 1.58
CA SER A 10 -4.54 -8.06 2.32
C SER A 10 -3.77 -7.97 3.63
N LYS A 11 -2.60 -7.32 3.64
CA LYS A 11 -1.85 -7.08 4.89
C LYS A 11 -2.64 -6.22 5.88
N LEU A 12 -3.28 -5.15 5.39
CA LEU A 12 -4.06 -4.23 6.21
C LEU A 12 -5.27 -4.92 6.84
N VAL A 13 -5.98 -5.75 6.08
CA VAL A 13 -7.07 -6.59 6.61
C VAL A 13 -6.56 -7.57 7.66
N SER A 14 -5.40 -8.21 7.43
CA SER A 14 -4.81 -9.16 8.38
C SER A 14 -4.36 -8.48 9.68
N GLU A 15 -3.77 -7.28 9.60
CA GLU A 15 -3.40 -6.45 10.76
C GLU A 15 -4.63 -5.97 11.55
N LEU A 16 -5.67 -5.51 10.85
CA LEU A 16 -6.93 -5.12 11.48
C LEU A 16 -7.56 -6.28 12.24
N GLN A 17 -7.59 -7.49 11.65
CA GLN A 17 -8.04 -8.70 12.34
C GLN A 17 -7.16 -9.03 13.55
N ALA A 18 -5.83 -8.89 13.44
CA ALA A 18 -4.90 -9.12 14.53
C ALA A 18 -5.10 -8.14 15.71
N GLN A 19 -5.54 -6.91 15.42
CA GLN A 19 -5.91 -5.92 16.44
C GLN A 19 -7.34 -6.09 17.00
N GLY A 20 -8.07 -7.13 16.57
CA GLY A 20 -9.41 -7.44 17.07
C GLY A 20 -10.54 -6.74 16.33
N PHE A 21 -10.29 -6.13 15.17
CA PHE A 21 -11.37 -5.65 14.30
C PHE A 21 -12.04 -6.83 13.59
N GLU A 22 -13.35 -6.93 13.73
CA GLU A 22 -14.15 -7.79 12.85
C GLU A 22 -14.20 -7.18 11.45
N THR A 23 -13.43 -7.76 10.54
CA THR A 23 -13.42 -7.38 9.11
C THR A 23 -14.47 -8.14 8.30
N GLN A 24 -15.19 -9.08 8.92
CA GLN A 24 -16.23 -9.89 8.30
C GLN A 24 -17.62 -9.43 8.78
N GLY A 25 -18.50 -9.12 7.84
CA GLY A 25 -19.88 -8.69 8.10
C GLY A 25 -20.33 -7.57 7.16
N GLN A 26 -21.62 -7.52 6.81
CA GLN A 26 -22.15 -6.53 5.85
C GLN A 26 -21.99 -5.07 6.31
N TYR A 27 -21.75 -4.86 7.61
CA TYR A 27 -21.50 -3.57 8.25
C TYR A 27 -20.04 -3.40 8.71
N ALA A 28 -19.17 -4.37 8.44
CA ALA A 28 -17.75 -4.28 8.76
C ALA A 28 -17.09 -3.26 7.82
N MET A 29 -17.24 -1.97 8.15
CA MET A 29 -16.60 -0.86 7.44
C MET A 29 -15.06 -0.93 7.53
N ALA A 30 -14.52 -1.76 8.42
CA ALA A 30 -13.09 -2.06 8.50
C ALA A 30 -12.52 -2.54 7.15
N ALA A 31 -13.26 -3.34 6.37
CA ALA A 31 -12.78 -3.79 5.06
C ALA A 31 -12.73 -2.66 4.02
N LYS A 32 -13.73 -1.77 4.01
CA LYS A 32 -13.75 -0.58 3.13
C LYS A 32 -12.72 0.47 3.56
N MET A 33 -12.52 0.63 4.86
CA MET A 33 -11.49 1.49 5.43
C MET A 33 -10.10 0.97 5.07
N ALA A 34 -9.85 -0.33 5.19
CA ALA A 34 -8.59 -0.96 4.78
C ALA A 34 -8.30 -0.76 3.29
N GLU A 35 -9.32 -0.84 2.45
CA GLU A 35 -9.21 -0.57 1.01
C GLU A 35 -8.90 0.90 0.71
N ALA A 36 -9.57 1.83 1.39
CA ALA A 36 -9.28 3.26 1.23
C ALA A 36 -7.86 3.61 1.67
N ILE A 37 -7.40 3.09 2.80
CA ILE A 37 -6.03 3.32 3.31
C ILE A 37 -5.01 2.68 2.35
N ALA A 38 -5.25 1.44 1.90
CA ALA A 38 -4.33 0.78 0.96
C ALA A 38 -4.18 1.56 -0.34
N ASN A 39 -5.28 2.11 -0.88
CA ASN A 39 -5.22 2.95 -2.08
C ASN A 39 -4.47 4.26 -1.82
N ALA A 40 -4.81 4.98 -0.74
CA ALA A 40 -4.15 6.24 -0.40
C ALA A 40 -2.64 6.08 -0.16
N VAL A 41 -2.23 5.02 0.54
CA VAL A 41 -0.81 4.75 0.79
C VAL A 41 -0.07 4.41 -0.50
N ILE A 42 -0.67 3.63 -1.40
CA ILE A 42 -0.06 3.33 -2.69
C ILE A 42 0.04 4.59 -3.53
N ASP A 43 -1.02 5.40 -3.57
CA ASP A 43 -1.02 6.64 -4.34
C ASP A 43 0.03 7.61 -3.80
N GLU A 44 0.11 7.81 -2.48
CA GLU A 44 1.14 8.64 -1.83
C GLU A 44 2.57 8.14 -2.13
N ILE A 45 2.80 6.82 -2.05
CA ILE A 45 4.10 6.23 -2.36
C ILE A 45 4.41 6.36 -3.85
N THR A 46 3.45 6.14 -4.74
CA THR A 46 3.70 6.27 -6.19
C THR A 46 3.97 7.74 -6.55
N GLU A 47 3.28 8.67 -5.90
CA GLU A 47 3.42 10.10 -6.16
C GLU A 47 4.75 10.66 -5.62
N ASN A 48 5.19 10.20 -4.44
CA ASN A 48 6.36 10.75 -3.75
C ASN A 48 7.60 9.86 -3.74
N ALA A 49 7.50 8.56 -4.02
CA ALA A 49 8.66 7.69 -3.95
C ALA A 49 9.57 7.89 -5.16
N GLU A 50 10.81 8.20 -4.83
CA GLU A 50 11.90 8.36 -5.77
C GLU A 50 12.98 7.33 -5.47
N VAL A 51 13.39 6.60 -6.49
CA VAL A 51 14.50 5.65 -6.43
C VAL A 51 15.75 6.35 -6.92
N SER A 52 16.69 6.61 -6.02
CA SER A 52 18.02 7.09 -6.39
C SER A 52 18.90 5.91 -6.79
N VAL A 53 19.22 5.80 -8.08
CA VAL A 53 20.22 4.86 -8.59
C VAL A 53 21.59 5.52 -8.47
N THR A 54 22.38 5.06 -7.50
CA THR A 54 23.65 5.70 -7.11
C THR A 54 24.86 5.26 -7.94
N SER A 55 24.73 4.27 -8.83
CA SER A 55 25.84 3.82 -9.69
C SER A 55 25.38 3.12 -10.97
N GLY A 56 26.23 3.12 -12.01
CA GLY A 56 25.98 2.54 -13.32
C GLY A 56 25.55 3.56 -14.39
N SER A 57 25.47 3.13 -15.64
CA SER A 57 25.08 3.97 -16.80
C SER A 57 23.67 4.57 -16.71
N SER A 58 22.89 4.12 -15.73
CA SER A 58 21.53 4.57 -15.43
C SER A 58 21.47 5.24 -14.05
N ALA A 59 22.55 5.90 -13.62
CA ALA A 59 22.54 6.70 -12.40
C ALA A 59 21.59 7.90 -12.55
N GLY A 60 20.69 8.06 -11.60
CA GLY A 60 19.62 9.07 -11.65
C GLY A 60 18.53 8.81 -10.62
N THR A 61 17.67 9.80 -10.42
CA THR A 61 16.48 9.67 -9.58
C THR A 61 15.30 9.31 -10.47
N TYR A 62 14.62 8.21 -10.14
CA TYR A 62 13.50 7.70 -10.92
C TYR A 62 12.25 7.66 -10.05
N GLN A 63 11.16 8.26 -10.52
CA GLN A 63 9.88 8.18 -9.84
C GLN A 63 9.33 6.75 -9.93
N VAL A 64 8.87 6.22 -8.81
CA VAL A 64 8.21 4.90 -8.77
C VAL A 64 6.85 5.04 -9.45
N SER A 65 6.60 4.27 -10.51
CA SER A 65 5.33 4.25 -11.26
C SER A 65 4.71 2.86 -11.30
#